data_AF-A0AAV5GWB5-F1
#
_entry.id   AF-A0AAV5GWB5-F1
#
_cell.length_a   1.000
_cell.length_b   1.000
_cell.length_c   1.000
_cell.angle_alpha   90.00
_cell.angle_beta   90.00
_cell.angle_gamma   90.00
#
_symmetry.space_group_name_H-M   'P 1'
#
loop_
_entity.id
_entity.type
_entity.pdbx_description
1 polymer ?
#
loop_
_entity_poly.entity_id
_entity_poly.type
_entity_poly.pdbx_seq_one_letter_code
_entity_poly.pdbx_strand_id
1 'polypeptide(L)'
;MASVTRLLKREPALTPLFVAVGGGVLGSLAFASHYLRHSSDVTIDKKGKPEPWNNVQPGQNTKLWTQNPDFWASRKDHPNPRSVFNSPVEDESMQSFAAAASQAVQDAKERAAQKAKDSTMRGFERDGMTDSAATVRAAGARSPLGKESAIEH
;
A
#
# COMPACT_ATOMS: atom_id res chain seq x y z
N MET A 1 50.50 -9.25 -34.96
CA MET A 1 50.42 -8.17 -33.96
C MET A 1 51.75 -7.43 -33.72
N ALA A 2 52.92 -8.07 -33.86
CA ALA A 2 54.22 -7.44 -33.60
C ALA A 2 54.58 -6.23 -34.50
N SER A 3 54.01 -6.14 -35.69
CA SER A 3 54.29 -5.07 -36.65
C SER A 3 53.67 -3.72 -36.26
N VAL A 4 52.45 -3.73 -35.70
CA VAL A 4 51.72 -2.51 -35.31
C VAL A 4 52.31 -1.91 -34.04
N THR A 5 52.67 -2.73 -33.06
CA THR A 5 53.34 -2.26 -31.83
C THR A 5 54.73 -1.71 -32.11
N ARG A 6 55.45 -2.28 -33.09
CA ARG A 6 56.72 -1.74 -33.57
C ARG A 6 56.55 -0.42 -34.33
N LEU A 7 55.45 -0.25 -35.08
CA LEU A 7 55.11 1.01 -35.78
C LEU A 7 54.80 2.13 -34.77
N LEU A 8 53.98 1.85 -33.76
CA LEU A 8 53.62 2.80 -32.70
C LEU A 8 54.82 3.27 -31.87
N LYS A 9 55.80 2.39 -31.64
CA LYS A 9 57.04 2.75 -30.93
C LYS A 9 58.00 3.59 -31.77
N ARG A 10 57.97 3.43 -33.09
CA ARG A 10 58.89 4.13 -34.01
C ARG A 10 58.36 5.50 -34.40
N GLU A 11 57.05 5.62 -34.55
CA GLU A 11 56.38 6.86 -34.96
C GLU A 11 55.25 7.20 -33.96
N PRO A 12 55.52 7.98 -32.90
CA PRO A 12 54.52 8.29 -31.88
C PRO A 12 53.36 9.12 -32.42
N ALA A 13 53.55 9.84 -33.54
CA ALA A 13 52.52 10.61 -34.22
C ALA A 13 51.35 9.76 -34.76
N LEU A 14 51.54 8.46 -35.00
CA LEU A 14 50.46 7.57 -35.46
C LEU A 14 49.54 7.10 -34.32
N THR A 15 49.99 7.17 -33.07
CA THR A 15 49.21 6.74 -31.89
C THR A 15 47.81 7.38 -31.81
N PRO A 16 47.63 8.71 -31.92
CA PRO A 16 46.30 9.32 -31.85
C PRO A 16 45.35 8.83 -32.95
N LEU A 17 45.86 8.50 -34.15
CA LEU A 17 45.05 7.96 -35.23
C LEU A 17 44.51 6.57 -34.89
N PHE A 18 45.37 5.68 -34.36
CA PHE A 18 44.95 4.35 -33.93
C PHE A 18 43.99 4.40 -32.74
N VAL A 19 44.16 5.35 -31.83
CA VAL A 19 43.21 5.55 -30.71
C VAL A 19 41.87 6.04 -31.23
N ALA A 20 41.82 6.96 -32.19
CA ALA A 20 40.57 7.43 -32.78
C ALA A 20 39.82 6.30 -33.52
N VAL A 21 40.53 5.55 -34.37
CA VAL A 21 39.94 4.44 -35.14
C VAL A 21 39.57 3.28 -34.22
N GLY A 22 40.48 2.86 -33.34
CA GLY A 22 40.24 1.80 -32.37
C GLY A 22 39.11 2.15 -31.41
N GLY A 23 39.08 3.39 -30.92
CA GLY A 23 38.00 3.94 -30.10
C GLY A 23 36.66 3.96 -30.84
N GLY A 24 36.64 4.29 -32.13
CA GLY A 24 35.42 4.24 -32.96
C GLY A 24 34.90 2.82 -33.13
N VAL A 25 35.77 1.84 -33.39
CA VAL A 25 35.38 0.43 -33.53
C VAL A 25 34.89 -0.13 -32.18
N LEU A 26 35.64 0.08 -31.10
CA LEU A 26 35.23 -0.34 -29.76
C LEU A 26 33.93 0.34 -29.32
N GLY A 27 33.79 1.65 -29.57
CA GLY A 27 32.61 2.42 -29.25
C GLY A 27 31.37 1.97 -30.01
N SER A 28 31.49 1.68 -31.31
CA SER A 28 30.35 1.19 -32.11
C SER A 28 29.87 -0.18 -31.66
N LEU A 29 30.80 -1.10 -31.37
CA LEU A 29 30.45 -2.42 -30.82
C LEU A 29 29.83 -2.31 -29.42
N ALA A 30 30.40 -1.49 -28.54
CA ALA A 30 29.86 -1.27 -27.21
C ALA A 30 28.45 -0.64 -27.26
N PHE A 31 28.24 0.34 -28.14
CA PHE A 31 26.95 0.99 -28.32
C PHE A 31 25.89 0.02 -28.87
N ALA A 32 26.23 -0.74 -29.90
CA ALA A 32 25.35 -1.79 -30.42
C ALA A 32 25.01 -2.80 -29.32
N SER A 33 26.01 -3.29 -28.59
CA SER A 33 25.82 -4.26 -27.51
C SER A 33 24.98 -3.70 -26.34
N HIS A 34 25.08 -2.40 -26.06
CA HIS A 34 24.22 -1.72 -25.09
C HIS A 34 22.77 -1.65 -25.60
N TYR A 35 22.56 -1.19 -26.84
CA TYR A 35 21.25 -1.07 -27.47
C TYR A 35 20.53 -2.43 -27.52
N LEU A 36 21.23 -3.48 -27.93
CA LEU A 36 20.68 -4.83 -28.02
C LEU A 36 20.21 -5.39 -26.66
N ARG A 37 20.77 -4.93 -25.53
CA ARG A 37 20.41 -5.40 -24.18
C ARG A 37 19.37 -4.53 -23.48
N HIS A 38 19.33 -3.22 -23.77
CA HIS A 38 18.52 -2.25 -23.04
C HIS A 38 17.35 -1.69 -23.85
N SER A 39 17.31 -1.90 -25.17
CA SER A 39 16.19 -1.46 -26.00
C SER A 39 14.97 -2.34 -25.85
N SER A 40 13.81 -1.71 -25.72
CA SER A 40 12.50 -2.38 -25.67
C SER A 40 11.98 -2.82 -27.04
N ASP A 41 12.58 -2.31 -28.11
CA ASP A 41 12.03 -2.46 -29.47
C ASP A 41 12.57 -3.70 -30.20
N VAL A 42 13.62 -4.33 -29.65
CA VAL A 42 14.28 -5.48 -30.27
C VAL A 42 14.34 -6.64 -29.28
N THR A 43 13.56 -7.69 -29.53
CA THR A 43 13.56 -8.91 -28.72
C THR A 43 14.61 -9.89 -29.22
N ILE A 44 15.76 -9.94 -28.54
CA ILE A 44 16.83 -10.90 -28.84
C ILE A 44 16.70 -12.14 -27.96
N ASP A 45 16.39 -11.93 -26.68
CA ASP A 45 16.12 -13.01 -25.74
C ASP A 45 14.60 -13.21 -25.60
N LYS A 46 14.08 -14.15 -26.39
CA LYS A 46 12.65 -14.51 -26.38
C LYS A 46 12.24 -15.35 -25.17
N LYS A 47 13.20 -15.91 -24.40
CA LYS A 47 12.90 -16.83 -23.29
C LYS A 47 12.96 -16.13 -21.93
N GLY A 48 13.91 -15.23 -21.72
CA GLY A 48 14.04 -14.51 -20.45
C GLY A 48 13.17 -13.24 -20.35
N LYS A 49 12.98 -12.53 -21.46
CA LYS A 49 12.23 -11.27 -21.53
C LYS A 49 11.34 -11.22 -22.78
N PRO A 50 10.29 -12.05 -22.86
CA PRO A 50 9.44 -12.15 -24.04
C PRO A 50 8.76 -10.81 -24.39
N GLU A 51 8.44 -10.00 -23.37
CA GLU A 51 7.81 -8.70 -23.51
C GLU A 51 8.72 -7.59 -22.96
N PRO A 52 9.71 -7.14 -23.75
CA PRO A 52 10.69 -6.15 -23.28
C PRO A 52 10.05 -4.78 -22.99
N TRP A 53 8.95 -4.42 -23.66
CA TRP A 53 8.15 -3.22 -23.37
C TRP A 53 7.51 -3.21 -21.98
N ASN A 54 7.29 -4.37 -21.36
CA ASN A 54 6.70 -4.43 -20.01
C ASN A 54 7.73 -4.12 -18.91
N ASN A 55 9.02 -4.21 -19.22
CA ASN A 55 10.11 -4.01 -18.25
C ASN A 55 10.65 -2.58 -18.20
N VAL A 56 10.15 -1.67 -19.05
CA VAL A 56 10.58 -0.27 -19.07
C VAL A 56 9.82 0.51 -17.99
N GLN A 57 10.55 0.97 -16.97
CA GLN A 57 9.95 1.78 -15.92
C GLN A 57 9.78 3.24 -16.39
N PRO A 58 8.71 3.95 -15.98
CA PRO A 58 8.47 5.34 -16.37
C PRO A 58 9.59 6.33 -15.99
N GLY A 59 10.34 6.05 -14.92
CA GLY A 59 11.48 6.85 -14.48
C GLY A 59 12.82 6.42 -15.10
N GLN A 60 12.84 5.36 -15.90
CA GLN A 60 14.06 4.85 -16.51
C GLN A 60 14.29 5.50 -17.88
N ASN A 61 15.47 6.08 -18.05
CA ASN A 61 15.89 6.55 -19.35
C ASN A 61 16.36 5.37 -20.22
N THR A 62 15.64 5.09 -21.31
CA THR A 62 16.03 4.06 -22.30
C THR A 62 17.15 4.53 -23.24
N LYS A 63 17.48 5.83 -23.24
CA LYS A 63 18.51 6.40 -24.10
C LYS A 63 19.89 6.22 -23.47
N LEU A 64 20.90 6.00 -24.33
CA LEU A 64 22.31 5.93 -23.91
C LEU A 64 22.75 7.17 -23.10
N TRP A 65 22.29 8.35 -23.52
CA TRP A 65 22.63 9.62 -22.90
C TRP A 65 21.43 10.54 -22.80
N THR A 66 21.38 11.34 -21.74
CA THR A 66 20.41 12.41 -21.56
C THR A 66 21.13 13.66 -21.07
N GLN A 67 20.79 14.81 -21.66
CA GLN A 67 21.32 16.11 -21.25
C GLN A 67 20.69 16.60 -19.93
N ASN A 68 19.58 16.00 -19.50
CA ASN A 68 18.86 16.39 -18.28
C ASN A 68 18.70 15.18 -17.35
N PRO A 69 19.74 14.80 -16.60
CA PRO A 69 19.69 13.66 -15.70
C PRO A 69 18.72 13.88 -14.53
N ASP A 70 18.58 15.13 -14.06
CA ASP A 70 17.74 15.49 -12.91
C ASP A 70 16.26 15.23 -13.16
N PHE A 71 15.81 15.44 -14.40
CA PHE A 71 14.44 15.10 -14.85
C PHE A 71 14.13 13.61 -14.74
N TRP A 72 15.10 12.73 -15.02
CA TRP A 72 14.90 11.28 -14.88
C TRP A 72 15.05 10.84 -13.43
N ALA A 73 15.98 11.45 -12.69
CA ALA A 73 16.19 11.17 -11.27
C ALA A 73 14.92 11.42 -10.44
N SER A 74 14.23 12.54 -10.66
CA SER A 74 13.00 12.89 -9.93
C SER A 74 11.82 11.95 -10.19
N ARG A 75 11.86 11.14 -11.25
CA ARG A 75 10.78 10.21 -11.61
C ARG A 75 11.01 8.78 -11.16
N LYS A 76 12.17 8.47 -10.58
CA LYS A 76 12.46 7.11 -10.08
C LYS A 76 11.52 6.73 -8.94
N ASP A 77 11.11 7.70 -8.12
CA ASP A 77 10.26 7.48 -6.94
C ASP A 77 8.75 7.59 -7.26
N HIS A 78 8.38 7.87 -8.51
CA HIS A 78 6.97 7.95 -8.88
C HIS A 78 6.34 6.54 -8.95
N PRO A 79 5.13 6.34 -8.37
CA PRO A 79 4.41 5.08 -8.47
C PRO A 79 4.22 4.68 -9.94
N ASN A 80 4.59 3.46 -10.29
CA ASN A 80 4.40 2.96 -11.64
C ASN A 80 2.91 2.65 -11.85
N PRO A 81 2.19 3.32 -12.77
CA PRO A 81 0.78 3.05 -12.99
C PRO A 81 0.50 1.61 -13.47
N ARG A 82 1.52 0.90 -13.97
CA ARG A 82 1.42 -0.50 -14.40
C ARG A 82 1.53 -1.50 -13.26
N SER A 83 2.08 -1.13 -12.10
CA SER A 83 2.21 -2.07 -10.97
C SER A 83 0.86 -2.53 -10.44
N VAL A 84 -0.18 -1.70 -10.60
CA VAL A 84 -1.56 -2.00 -10.21
C VAL A 84 -2.20 -3.11 -11.06
N PHE A 85 -1.67 -3.35 -12.27
CA PHE A 85 -2.18 -4.37 -13.19
C PHE A 85 -1.32 -5.63 -13.21
N ASN A 86 -0.02 -5.50 -12.91
CA ASN A 86 0.95 -6.60 -12.96
C ASN A 86 1.23 -7.23 -11.59
N SER A 87 0.78 -6.64 -10.47
CA SER A 87 0.76 -7.36 -9.21
C SER A 87 -0.12 -8.60 -9.41
N PRO A 88 0.33 -9.81 -9.03
CA PRO A 88 -0.60 -10.90 -8.78
C PRO A 88 -1.73 -10.31 -7.95
N VAL A 89 -2.98 -10.67 -8.24
CA VAL A 89 -4.12 -10.29 -7.40
C VAL A 89 -3.81 -10.83 -6.00
N GLU A 90 -3.16 -10.01 -5.18
CA GLU A 90 -2.76 -10.37 -3.84
C GLU A 90 -4.04 -10.28 -3.02
N ASP A 91 -4.52 -11.47 -2.66
CA ASP A 91 -5.62 -11.73 -1.73
C ASP A 91 -5.56 -10.87 -0.44
N GLU A 92 -4.40 -10.28 -0.12
CA GLU A 92 -4.13 -9.36 0.98
C GLU A 92 -4.90 -8.01 0.91
N SER A 93 -5.14 -7.46 -0.29
CA SER A 93 -5.86 -6.17 -0.42
C SER A 93 -7.36 -6.33 -0.24
N MET A 94 -7.92 -7.48 -0.61
CA MET A 94 -9.30 -7.84 -0.27
C MET A 94 -9.41 -8.32 1.18
N GLN A 95 -8.43 -9.06 1.72
CA GLN A 95 -8.45 -9.52 3.11
C GLN A 95 -8.22 -8.38 4.10
N SER A 96 -7.42 -7.37 3.81
CA SER A 96 -7.25 -6.21 4.71
C SER A 96 -8.51 -5.33 4.78
N PHE A 97 -9.20 -5.10 3.67
CA PHE A 97 -10.50 -4.43 3.67
C PHE A 97 -11.62 -5.30 4.26
N ALA A 98 -11.63 -6.62 4.01
CA ALA A 98 -12.62 -7.55 4.57
C ALA A 98 -12.38 -7.86 6.07
N ALA A 99 -11.13 -7.93 6.52
CA ALA A 99 -10.75 -8.08 7.92
C ALA A 99 -11.03 -6.79 8.70
N ALA A 100 -10.72 -5.62 8.15
CA ALA A 100 -11.06 -4.34 8.76
C ALA A 100 -12.58 -4.12 8.84
N ALA A 101 -13.33 -4.47 7.77
CA ALA A 101 -14.78 -4.38 7.77
C ALA A 101 -15.43 -5.39 8.75
N SER A 102 -14.92 -6.63 8.83
CA SER A 102 -15.43 -7.63 9.77
C SER A 102 -15.10 -7.31 11.22
N GLN A 103 -13.91 -6.77 11.51
CA GLN A 103 -13.55 -6.28 12.86
C GLN A 103 -14.44 -5.11 13.27
N ALA A 104 -14.68 -4.14 12.38
CA ALA A 104 -15.60 -3.03 12.67
C ALA A 104 -17.04 -3.50 12.94
N VAL A 105 -17.51 -4.53 12.24
CA VAL A 105 -18.84 -5.14 12.46
C VAL A 105 -18.89 -5.93 13.77
N GLN A 106 -17.82 -6.64 14.15
CA GLN A 106 -17.76 -7.33 15.44
C GLN A 106 -17.71 -6.35 16.62
N ASP A 107 -16.90 -5.29 16.52
CA ASP A 107 -16.88 -4.19 17.50
C ASP A 107 -18.25 -3.51 17.63
N ALA A 108 -18.95 -3.28 16.52
CA ALA A 108 -20.29 -2.71 16.54
C ALA A 108 -21.30 -3.65 17.22
N LYS A 109 -21.19 -4.96 16.99
CA LYS A 109 -22.02 -5.99 17.62
C LYS A 109 -21.76 -6.09 19.12
N GLU A 110 -20.50 -6.00 19.55
CA GLU A 110 -20.11 -6.01 20.96
C GLU A 110 -20.57 -4.74 21.69
N ARG A 111 -20.41 -3.57 21.07
CA ARG A 111 -20.95 -2.30 21.60
C ARG A 111 -22.47 -2.31 21.68
N ALA A 112 -23.16 -2.90 20.70
CA ALA A 112 -24.60 -3.09 20.75
C ALA A 112 -25.03 -4.05 21.87
N ALA A 113 -24.26 -5.13 22.09
CA ALA A 113 -24.50 -6.07 23.18
C ALA A 113 -24.24 -5.45 24.57
N GLN A 114 -23.22 -4.59 24.71
CA GLN A 114 -22.99 -3.82 25.92
C GLN A 114 -24.12 -2.83 26.18
N LYS A 115 -24.55 -2.06 25.17
CA LYS A 115 -25.71 -1.16 25.29
C LYS A 115 -27.01 -1.90 25.66
N ALA A 116 -27.21 -3.11 25.14
CA ALA A 116 -28.34 -3.96 25.52
C ALA A 116 -28.25 -4.38 26.98
N LYS A 117 -27.07 -4.85 27.44
CA LYS A 117 -26.82 -5.19 28.85
C LYS A 117 -27.03 -3.98 29.78
N ASP A 118 -26.50 -2.81 29.42
CA ASP A 118 -26.68 -1.57 30.20
C ASP A 118 -28.15 -1.13 30.25
N SER A 119 -28.91 -1.39 29.18
CA SER A 119 -30.34 -1.11 29.13
C SER A 119 -31.14 -2.11 29.98
N THR A 120 -30.72 -3.38 30.02
CA THR A 120 -31.27 -4.40 30.93
C THR A 120 -30.95 -4.06 32.39
N MET A 121 -29.73 -3.64 32.69
CA MET A 121 -29.32 -3.23 34.05
C MET A 121 -30.10 -1.99 34.51
N ARG A 122 -30.31 -1.00 33.63
CA ARG A 122 -31.17 0.17 33.92
C ARG A 122 -32.66 -0.17 34.06
N GLY A 123 -33.11 -1.27 33.47
CA GLY A 123 -34.46 -1.83 33.70
C GLY A 123 -34.57 -2.37 35.12
N PHE A 124 -33.61 -3.20 35.52
CA PHE A 124 -33.56 -3.79 36.86
C PHE A 124 -33.41 -2.75 37.97
N GLU A 125 -32.60 -1.71 37.75
CA GLU A 125 -32.49 -0.58 38.70
C GLU A 125 -33.82 0.17 38.85
N ARG A 126 -34.57 0.41 37.76
CA ARG A 126 -35.89 1.07 37.85
C ARG A 126 -36.89 0.23 38.62
N ASP A 127 -36.97 -1.07 38.32
CA ASP A 127 -37.94 -1.96 38.96
C ASP A 127 -37.61 -2.18 40.45
N GLY A 128 -36.32 -2.31 40.79
CA GLY A 128 -35.87 -2.36 42.19
C GLY A 128 -36.13 -1.07 42.97
N MET A 129 -36.10 0.09 42.31
CA MET A 129 -36.42 1.39 42.92
C MET A 129 -37.92 1.55 43.15
N THR A 130 -38.76 0.99 42.28
CA THR A 130 -40.22 0.94 42.49
C THR A 130 -40.61 -0.01 43.62
N ASP A 131 -39.93 -1.13 43.78
CA ASP A 131 -40.15 -2.06 44.90
C ASP A 131 -39.67 -1.49 46.24
N SER A 132 -38.57 -0.73 46.23
CA SER A 132 -38.09 -0.01 47.41
C SER A 132 -39.04 1.13 47.81
N ALA A 133 -39.57 1.88 46.84
CA ALA A 133 -40.59 2.89 47.09
C ALA A 133 -41.93 2.29 47.58
N ALA A 134 -42.33 1.12 47.04
CA ALA A 134 -43.50 0.38 47.50
C ALA A 134 -43.31 -0.15 48.93
N THR A 135 -42.11 -0.64 49.27
CA THR A 135 -41.77 -1.15 50.61
C THR A 135 -41.75 -0.02 51.65
N VAL A 136 -41.20 1.15 51.32
CA VAL A 136 -41.23 2.34 52.21
C VAL A 136 -42.66 2.86 52.39
N ARG A 137 -43.48 2.86 51.33
CA ARG A 137 -44.90 3.24 51.40
C ARG A 137 -45.73 2.23 52.22
N ALA A 138 -45.42 0.94 52.14
CA ALA A 138 -46.04 -0.11 52.94
C ALA A 138 -45.59 -0.10 54.42
N ALA A 139 -44.37 0.36 54.70
CA ALA A 139 -43.87 0.55 56.06
C ALA A 139 -44.45 1.80 56.76
N GLY A 140 -44.85 2.82 55.99
CA GLY A 140 -45.52 4.03 56.51
C GLY A 140 -47.00 3.87 56.88
N ALA A 141 -47.61 2.72 56.58
CA ALA A 141 -49.06 2.51 56.71
C ALA A 141 -49.43 1.42 57.74
N ARG A 142 -48.85 1.45 58.94
CA ARG A 142 -49.30 0.61 60.07
C ARG A 142 -49.49 1.38 61.38
N SER A 143 -50.78 1.53 61.71
CA SER A 143 -51.39 1.57 63.06
C SER A 143 -51.71 2.97 63.65
N PRO A 144 -52.69 3.07 64.58
CA PRO A 144 -54.14 3.08 64.32
C PRO A 144 -54.89 4.14 65.18
N LEU A 145 -56.23 4.12 65.15
CA LEU A 145 -57.19 4.66 66.16
C LEU A 145 -58.02 5.90 65.78
N GLY A 146 -59.32 5.77 66.06
CA GLY A 146 -60.33 6.82 66.17
C GLY A 146 -61.35 6.78 65.03
N LYS A 147 -62.52 6.14 65.18
CA LYS A 147 -63.80 6.78 65.58
C LYS A 147 -64.08 8.03 64.73
N GLU A 148 -65.17 8.20 64.00
CA GLU A 148 -66.57 7.95 64.33
C GLU A 148 -67.41 8.30 63.07
N SER A 149 -68.49 7.56 62.82
CA SER A 149 -69.79 7.99 62.27
C SER A 149 -69.91 9.03 61.12
N ALA A 150 -70.72 8.67 60.10
CA ALA A 150 -72.00 9.34 59.77
C ALA A 150 -72.18 9.95 58.35
N ILE A 151 -73.25 9.47 57.67
CA ILE A 151 -74.27 10.21 56.87
C ILE A 151 -73.84 10.59 55.43
N GLU A 152 -74.25 9.85 54.38
CA GLU A 152 -75.53 9.96 53.63
C GLU A 152 -75.93 11.39 53.22
N HIS A 153 -75.73 11.74 51.94
CA HIS A 153 -76.76 12.25 51.02
C HIS A 153 -76.20 12.39 49.61
#